data_AF-A0AB36GXD4-F1
#
_entry.id   AF-A0AB36GXD4-F1
#
_cell.length_a   1.000
_cell.length_b   1.000
_cell.length_c   1.000
_cell.angle_alpha   90.00
_cell.angle_beta   90.00
_cell.angle_gamma   90.00
#
_symmetry.space_group_name_H-M   'P 1'
#
loop_
_entity.id
_entity.type
_entity.pdbx_description
1 polymer ?
#
loop_
_entity_poly.entity_id
_entity_poly.type
_entity_poly.pdbx_seq_one_letter_code
_entity_poly.pdbx_strand_id
1 'polypeptide(L)'
;MLAACSSNSSTNTSNGNNANGSAPSPKSSNPHGYSNDGNNYSGRITFDNFEPGNTYEPGNAEHPPQNAPMPKLPDNANENSVTGFHATVAYYAAARDYLVKTGSLDAVKKVKLAGNDAEENEALAKTIAQGIEQKTWYVDPSAWYELKESQPAIMSDGNLLFKSVYTFDYGAESVTNGEIKPVKEEERVYTQDCDFRGRYNPTTKSWELNLSYGTKSSGNAAASPAASATGGASDPAATEEQAANPKK
;
A
#
# COMPACT_ATOMS: atom_id res chain seq x y z
N MET A 1 73.31 14.08 -31.64
CA MET A 1 72.93 12.67 -31.86
C MET A 1 71.39 12.65 -31.83
N LEU A 2 70.67 12.85 -32.95
CA LEU A 2 70.24 11.85 -33.94
C LEU A 2 69.73 10.56 -33.26
N ALA A 3 68.55 9.98 -33.47
CA ALA A 3 67.39 10.12 -34.38
C ALA A 3 66.22 9.33 -33.69
N ALA A 4 64.97 9.17 -34.14
CA ALA A 4 64.29 9.34 -35.42
C ALA A 4 62.76 9.42 -35.17
N CYS A 5 62.08 9.91 -36.20
CA CYS A 5 60.64 10.16 -36.38
C CYS A 5 59.78 8.89 -36.51
N SER A 6 58.46 9.02 -36.33
CA SER A 6 57.49 8.82 -37.43
C SER A 6 56.05 9.02 -36.98
N SER A 7 55.40 10.04 -37.55
CA SER A 7 53.95 10.25 -37.58
C SER A 7 53.28 9.22 -38.50
N ASN A 8 52.04 8.82 -38.21
CA ASN A 8 51.09 8.51 -39.29
C ASN A 8 49.65 8.69 -38.79
N SER A 9 48.93 9.67 -39.35
CA SER A 9 47.48 9.74 -39.31
C SER A 9 46.90 8.97 -40.49
N SER A 10 45.83 8.21 -40.28
CA SER A 10 44.89 7.88 -41.35
C SER A 10 43.51 7.54 -40.77
N THR A 11 42.55 8.41 -41.04
CA THR A 11 41.10 8.18 -41.02
C THR A 11 40.71 7.19 -42.12
N ASN A 12 39.80 6.24 -41.88
CA ASN A 12 38.46 6.19 -42.50
C ASN A 12 37.59 4.95 -42.15
N THR A 13 36.31 5.24 -41.89
CA THR A 13 35.05 4.54 -42.25
C THR A 13 34.71 3.09 -41.84
N SER A 14 33.62 3.03 -41.05
CA SER A 14 32.32 2.33 -41.26
C SER A 14 32.12 0.83 -40.97
N ASN A 15 30.99 0.62 -40.25
CA ASN A 15 30.08 -0.52 -40.18
C ASN A 15 30.46 -1.76 -39.36
N GLY A 16 29.54 -2.12 -38.46
CA GLY A 16 29.37 -3.50 -38.01
C GLY A 16 28.97 -3.61 -36.55
N ASN A 17 27.67 -3.73 -36.30
CA ASN A 17 27.00 -4.45 -35.22
C ASN A 17 27.77 -4.62 -33.90
N ASN A 18 27.27 -4.04 -32.82
CA ASN A 18 27.51 -4.65 -31.52
C ASN A 18 26.23 -4.79 -30.71
N ALA A 19 26.03 -6.01 -30.26
CA ALA A 19 24.83 -6.54 -29.67
C ALA A 19 24.43 -5.76 -28.41
N ASN A 20 23.12 -5.61 -28.24
CA ASN A 20 22.49 -5.24 -26.98
C ASN A 20 22.73 -6.36 -25.95
N GLY A 21 23.90 -6.38 -25.34
CA GLY A 21 24.17 -7.15 -24.14
C GLY A 21 23.77 -6.30 -22.95
N SER A 22 22.62 -6.59 -22.35
CA SER A 22 22.27 -6.05 -21.02
C SER A 22 23.44 -6.29 -20.09
N ALA A 23 24.12 -5.22 -19.69
CA ALA A 23 25.15 -5.30 -18.66
C ALA A 23 24.50 -5.92 -17.40
N PRO A 24 25.17 -6.87 -16.73
CA PRO A 24 24.64 -7.43 -15.49
C PRO A 24 24.46 -6.28 -14.50
N SER A 25 23.24 -6.13 -13.98
CA SER A 25 22.94 -5.16 -12.92
C SER A 25 23.95 -5.35 -11.79
N PRO A 26 24.47 -4.26 -11.19
CA PRO A 26 25.48 -4.35 -10.14
C PRO A 26 24.96 -5.27 -9.03
N LYS A 27 25.70 -6.35 -8.74
CA LYS A 27 25.41 -7.19 -7.58
C LYS A 27 25.47 -6.29 -6.35
N SER A 28 24.33 -6.10 -5.70
CA SER A 28 24.25 -5.37 -4.44
C SER A 28 25.25 -5.98 -3.45
N SER A 29 26.00 -5.16 -2.73
CA SER A 29 26.91 -5.57 -1.63
C SER A 29 26.15 -6.12 -0.41
N ASN A 30 24.93 -6.60 -0.60
CA ASN A 30 24.02 -7.07 0.43
C ASN A 30 24.26 -8.55 0.80
N PRO A 31 24.19 -8.91 2.10
CA PRO A 31 24.38 -10.29 2.56
C PRO A 31 23.40 -11.31 1.98
N HIS A 32 22.24 -10.89 1.48
CA HIS A 32 21.18 -11.76 0.93
C HIS A 32 21.09 -11.72 -0.60
N GLY A 33 22.03 -11.02 -1.26
CA GLY A 33 22.28 -11.15 -2.70
C GLY A 33 21.14 -10.73 -3.63
N TYR A 34 20.20 -9.90 -3.19
CA TYR A 34 19.15 -9.38 -4.07
C TYR A 34 19.74 -8.53 -5.20
N SER A 35 19.08 -8.50 -6.35
CA SER A 35 19.39 -7.54 -7.43
C SER A 35 18.72 -6.19 -7.15
N ASN A 36 19.39 -5.11 -7.54
CA ASN A 36 18.85 -3.76 -7.50
C ASN A 36 18.92 -3.14 -8.90
N ASP A 37 17.81 -2.61 -9.38
CA ASP A 37 17.69 -1.95 -10.68
C ASP A 37 17.99 -0.44 -10.62
N GLY A 38 18.07 0.15 -9.42
CA GLY A 38 18.33 1.57 -9.21
C GLY A 38 17.15 2.49 -9.57
N ASN A 39 15.95 1.92 -9.80
CA ASN A 39 14.76 2.70 -10.17
C ASN A 39 14.30 3.64 -9.05
N ASN A 40 13.52 4.67 -9.39
CA ASN A 40 12.89 5.51 -8.38
C ASN A 40 11.47 5.02 -8.08
N TYR A 41 11.26 4.52 -6.87
CA TYR A 41 9.96 4.05 -6.36
C TYR A 41 9.25 5.04 -5.44
N SER A 42 9.82 6.22 -5.17
CA SER A 42 9.18 7.20 -4.26
C SER A 42 7.87 7.73 -4.84
N GLY A 43 6.95 8.14 -3.97
CA GLY A 43 5.67 8.71 -4.31
C GLY A 43 4.54 7.68 -4.29
N ARG A 44 3.41 8.04 -4.91
CA ARG A 44 2.21 7.20 -4.92
C ARG A 44 2.46 5.89 -5.62
N ILE A 45 2.20 4.80 -4.91
CA ILE A 45 2.24 3.45 -5.48
C ILE A 45 1.09 3.32 -6.47
N THR A 46 1.44 3.00 -7.72
CA THR A 46 0.49 2.70 -8.79
C THR A 46 0.46 1.20 -9.08
N PHE A 47 -0.70 0.71 -9.49
CA PHE A 47 -0.88 -0.70 -9.84
C PHE A 47 -1.93 -0.82 -10.95
N ASP A 48 -1.61 -1.58 -12.00
CA ASP A 48 -2.41 -1.69 -13.23
C ASP A 48 -2.69 -3.15 -13.65
N ASN A 49 -2.20 -4.13 -12.89
CA ASN A 49 -2.36 -5.56 -13.20
C ASN A 49 -3.56 -6.17 -12.47
N PHE A 50 -4.75 -6.08 -13.06
CA PHE A 50 -5.99 -6.60 -12.50
C PHE A 50 -6.52 -7.82 -13.27
N GLU A 51 -7.27 -8.67 -12.58
CA GLU A 51 -8.06 -9.71 -13.24
C GLU A 51 -9.14 -9.07 -14.12
N PRO A 52 -9.52 -9.69 -15.26
CA PRO A 52 -10.64 -9.22 -16.06
C PRO A 52 -11.93 -9.16 -15.23
N GLY A 53 -12.68 -8.06 -15.35
CA GLY A 53 -13.89 -7.83 -14.58
C GLY A 53 -14.84 -6.85 -15.24
N ASN A 54 -15.97 -6.61 -14.56
CA ASN A 54 -16.94 -5.60 -14.96
C ASN A 54 -16.46 -4.19 -14.60
N THR A 55 -17.14 -3.17 -15.13
CA THR A 55 -16.92 -1.78 -14.72
C THR A 55 -17.24 -1.60 -13.23
N TYR A 56 -16.34 -0.93 -12.51
CA TYR A 56 -16.57 -0.57 -11.11
C TYR A 56 -17.81 0.31 -10.96
N GLU A 57 -18.65 -0.02 -9.99
CA GLU A 57 -19.84 0.73 -9.62
C GLU A 57 -19.70 1.21 -8.17
N PRO A 58 -19.62 2.52 -7.91
CA PRO A 58 -19.69 3.06 -6.56
C PRO A 58 -20.98 2.62 -5.84
N GLY A 59 -20.94 2.63 -4.51
CA GLY A 59 -22.12 2.41 -3.70
C GLY A 59 -23.17 3.50 -3.87
N ASN A 60 -24.40 3.21 -3.45
CA ASN A 60 -25.53 4.14 -3.42
C ASN A 60 -26.47 3.73 -2.28
N ALA A 61 -27.70 4.25 -2.20
CA ALA A 61 -28.62 3.91 -1.11
C ALA A 61 -29.05 2.43 -1.11
N GLU A 62 -28.99 1.76 -2.25
CA GLU A 62 -29.46 0.39 -2.44
C GLU A 62 -28.39 -0.67 -2.20
N HIS A 63 -27.13 -0.40 -2.55
CA HIS A 63 -26.04 -1.36 -2.45
C HIS A 63 -24.68 -0.73 -2.12
N PRO A 64 -23.76 -1.49 -1.48
CA PRO A 64 -22.36 -1.10 -1.31
C PRO A 64 -21.63 -1.06 -2.67
N PRO A 65 -20.37 -0.61 -2.73
CA PRO A 65 -19.59 -0.67 -3.97
C PRO A 65 -19.56 -2.08 -4.58
N GLN A 66 -19.64 -2.15 -5.90
CA GLN A 66 -19.67 -3.41 -6.66
C GLN A 66 -18.60 -3.43 -7.74
N ASN A 67 -18.22 -4.64 -8.16
CA ASN A 67 -17.30 -4.85 -9.28
C ASN A 67 -15.93 -4.15 -9.12
N ALA A 68 -15.45 -3.99 -7.88
CA ALA A 68 -14.08 -3.50 -7.66
C ALA A 68 -13.09 -4.45 -8.35
N PRO A 69 -12.08 -3.94 -9.09
CA PRO A 69 -11.17 -4.79 -9.84
C PRO A 69 -10.27 -5.57 -8.90
N MET A 70 -10.29 -6.90 -9.01
CA MET A 70 -9.45 -7.76 -8.18
C MET A 70 -7.99 -7.70 -8.66
N PRO A 71 -7.01 -7.33 -7.82
CA PRO A 71 -5.63 -7.30 -8.26
C PRO A 71 -5.07 -8.70 -8.51
N LYS A 72 -4.17 -8.79 -9.49
CA LYS A 72 -3.47 -10.01 -9.87
C LYS A 72 -2.01 -9.92 -9.48
N LEU A 73 -1.51 -10.90 -8.71
CA LEU A 73 -0.11 -10.89 -8.25
C LEU A 73 0.84 -10.96 -9.47
N PRO A 74 1.73 -9.98 -9.67
CA PRO A 74 2.66 -9.99 -10.80
C PRO A 74 3.71 -11.11 -10.68
N ASP A 75 4.14 -11.69 -11.80
CA ASP A 75 5.13 -12.79 -11.79
C ASP A 75 6.50 -12.35 -11.22
N ASN A 76 6.89 -11.09 -11.46
CA ASN A 76 8.14 -10.54 -10.94
C ASN A 76 8.14 -10.34 -9.42
N ALA A 77 6.98 -10.42 -8.74
CA ALA A 77 6.91 -10.44 -7.29
C ALA A 77 7.63 -11.67 -6.68
N ASN A 78 7.95 -12.69 -7.48
CA ASN A 78 8.63 -13.90 -7.02
C ASN A 78 10.17 -13.76 -7.02
N GLU A 79 10.70 -12.64 -7.51
CA GLU A 79 12.13 -12.41 -7.65
C GLU A 79 12.79 -11.89 -6.37
N ASN A 80 14.00 -12.37 -6.08
CA ASN A 80 14.86 -11.81 -5.03
C ASN A 80 15.50 -10.49 -5.52
N SER A 81 14.68 -9.46 -5.72
CA SER A 81 15.10 -8.17 -6.25
C SER A 81 14.35 -7.02 -5.57
N VAL A 82 14.90 -5.81 -5.64
CA VAL A 82 14.18 -4.61 -5.21
C VAL A 82 12.88 -4.45 -6.00
N THR A 83 12.92 -4.73 -7.31
CA THR A 83 11.74 -4.70 -8.18
C THR A 83 10.66 -5.69 -7.74
N GLY A 84 11.04 -6.92 -7.37
CA GLY A 84 10.12 -7.95 -6.89
C GLY A 84 9.54 -7.63 -5.51
N PHE A 85 10.34 -7.03 -4.63
CA PHE A 85 9.86 -6.53 -3.36
C PHE A 85 8.84 -5.40 -3.57
N HIS A 86 9.17 -4.40 -4.38
CA HIS A 86 8.26 -3.31 -4.73
C HIS A 86 6.97 -3.84 -5.39
N ALA A 87 7.06 -4.80 -6.31
CA ALA A 87 5.88 -5.42 -6.94
C ALA A 87 4.96 -6.09 -5.91
N THR A 88 5.52 -6.72 -4.87
CA THR A 88 4.74 -7.30 -3.77
C THR A 88 4.04 -6.20 -2.95
N VAL A 89 4.75 -5.10 -2.64
CA VAL A 89 4.17 -3.94 -1.94
C VAL A 89 3.07 -3.29 -2.77
N ALA A 90 3.26 -3.13 -4.07
CA ALA A 90 2.28 -2.55 -4.98
C ALA A 90 1.02 -3.40 -5.13
N TYR A 91 1.19 -4.72 -5.26
CA TYR A 91 0.06 -5.65 -5.21
C TYR A 91 -0.70 -5.54 -3.90
N TYR A 92 0.01 -5.48 -2.77
CA TYR A 92 -0.62 -5.37 -1.46
C TYR A 92 -1.39 -4.05 -1.28
N ALA A 93 -0.85 -2.94 -1.79
CA ALA A 93 -1.54 -1.64 -1.82
C ALA A 93 -2.87 -1.73 -2.58
N ALA A 94 -2.86 -2.35 -3.78
CA ALA A 94 -4.09 -2.60 -4.54
C ALA A 94 -5.03 -3.58 -3.84
N ALA A 95 -4.51 -4.60 -3.14
CA ALA A 95 -5.30 -5.54 -2.38
C ALA A 95 -5.99 -4.89 -1.17
N ARG A 96 -5.36 -3.90 -0.55
CA ARG A 96 -5.95 -3.07 0.51
C ARG A 96 -7.09 -2.21 -0.01
N ASP A 97 -6.90 -1.56 -1.16
CA ASP A 97 -7.96 -0.80 -1.84
C ASP A 97 -9.16 -1.70 -2.21
N TYR A 98 -8.89 -2.90 -2.73
CA TYR A 98 -9.93 -3.89 -2.98
C TYR A 98 -10.66 -4.33 -1.70
N LEU A 99 -9.93 -4.56 -0.60
CA LEU A 99 -10.52 -4.93 0.69
C LEU A 99 -11.46 -3.84 1.22
N VAL A 100 -11.07 -2.57 1.21
CA VAL A 100 -11.92 -1.48 1.74
C VAL A 100 -13.18 -1.25 0.88
N LYS A 101 -13.12 -1.57 -0.42
CA LYS A 101 -14.27 -1.46 -1.34
C LYS A 101 -15.23 -2.64 -1.24
N THR A 102 -14.74 -3.84 -0.94
CA THR A 102 -15.52 -5.08 -1.05
C THR A 102 -15.75 -5.83 0.26
N GLY A 103 -14.93 -5.56 1.28
CA GLY A 103 -14.83 -6.39 2.48
C GLY A 103 -14.19 -7.77 2.23
N SER A 104 -13.71 -8.08 1.02
CA SER A 104 -13.12 -9.38 0.71
C SER A 104 -11.61 -9.43 0.98
N LEU A 105 -11.18 -10.54 1.60
CA LEU A 105 -9.78 -10.85 1.89
C LEU A 105 -9.07 -11.60 0.76
N ASP A 106 -9.77 -11.96 -0.32
CA ASP A 106 -9.25 -12.85 -1.36
C ASP A 106 -7.98 -12.32 -2.01
N ALA A 107 -7.88 -11.00 -2.16
CA ALA A 107 -6.68 -10.34 -2.67
C ALA A 107 -5.55 -10.31 -1.62
N VAL A 108 -5.84 -9.90 -0.39
CA VAL A 108 -4.83 -9.76 0.68
C VAL A 108 -4.18 -11.11 1.02
N LYS A 109 -4.96 -12.19 1.01
CA LYS A 109 -4.48 -13.56 1.30
C LYS A 109 -3.49 -14.11 0.27
N LYS A 110 -3.30 -13.46 -0.90
CA LYS A 110 -2.26 -13.86 -1.87
C LYS A 110 -0.85 -13.40 -1.46
N VAL A 111 -0.71 -12.56 -0.43
CA VAL A 111 0.58 -12.14 0.13
C VAL A 111 0.76 -12.73 1.53
N LYS A 112 1.99 -13.15 1.85
CA LYS A 112 2.33 -13.59 3.20
C LYS A 112 2.54 -12.37 4.10
N LEU A 113 1.78 -12.30 5.18
CA LEU A 113 1.92 -11.27 6.20
C LEU A 113 2.47 -11.90 7.48
N ALA A 114 3.40 -11.19 8.12
CA ALA A 114 3.92 -11.51 9.44
C ALA A 114 3.31 -10.59 10.49
N GLY A 115 3.46 -10.94 11.76
CA GLY A 115 2.85 -10.17 12.86
C GLY A 115 1.33 -10.29 12.86
N ASN A 116 0.64 -9.23 13.30
CA ASN A 116 -0.80 -9.22 13.50
C ASN A 116 -1.59 -8.67 12.28
N ASP A 117 -0.89 -8.38 11.17
CA ASP A 117 -1.50 -7.73 10.00
C ASP A 117 -2.62 -8.58 9.40
N ALA A 118 -2.51 -9.91 9.43
CA ALA A 118 -3.56 -10.79 8.92
C ALA A 118 -4.85 -10.63 9.74
N GLU A 119 -4.74 -10.65 11.07
CA GLU A 119 -5.85 -10.49 12.00
C GLU A 119 -6.48 -9.10 11.91
N GLU A 120 -5.69 -8.04 11.72
CA GLU A 120 -6.21 -6.68 11.52
C GLU A 120 -7.04 -6.56 10.24
N ASN A 121 -6.64 -7.23 9.17
CA ASN A 121 -7.43 -7.28 7.94
C ASN A 121 -8.71 -8.09 8.12
N GLU A 122 -8.65 -9.22 8.84
CA GLU A 122 -9.83 -10.00 9.15
C GLU A 122 -10.84 -9.22 9.98
N ALA A 123 -10.36 -8.46 10.97
CA ALA A 123 -11.20 -7.56 11.76
C ALA A 123 -11.85 -6.49 10.88
N LEU A 124 -11.09 -5.85 9.98
CA LEU A 124 -11.62 -4.86 9.03
C LEU A 124 -12.68 -5.46 8.09
N ALA A 125 -12.40 -6.61 7.48
CA ALA A 125 -13.32 -7.32 6.61
C ALA A 125 -14.65 -7.63 7.32
N LYS A 126 -14.56 -8.11 8.57
CA LYS A 126 -15.73 -8.39 9.41
C LYS A 126 -16.53 -7.11 9.71
N THR A 127 -15.85 -6.02 10.06
CA THR A 127 -16.49 -4.72 10.30
C THR A 127 -17.23 -4.22 9.06
N ILE A 128 -16.64 -4.35 7.86
CA ILE A 128 -17.30 -3.99 6.60
C ILE A 128 -18.53 -4.87 6.34
N ALA A 129 -18.41 -6.19 6.51
CA ALA A 129 -19.53 -7.11 6.33
C ALA A 129 -20.71 -6.80 7.27
N GLN A 130 -20.42 -6.51 8.54
CA GLN A 130 -21.43 -6.08 9.52
C GLN A 130 -22.10 -4.76 9.14
N GLY A 131 -21.32 -3.79 8.63
CA GLY A 131 -21.87 -2.55 8.10
C GLY A 131 -22.87 -2.80 6.97
N ILE A 132 -22.52 -3.67 6.01
CA ILE A 132 -23.39 -4.03 4.89
C ILE A 132 -24.71 -4.65 5.37
N GLU A 133 -24.66 -5.56 6.35
CA GLU A 133 -25.86 -6.14 6.98
C GLU A 133 -26.75 -5.07 7.64
N GLN A 134 -26.15 -4.01 8.16
CA GLN A 134 -26.81 -2.86 8.76
C GLN A 134 -27.13 -1.73 7.77
N LYS A 135 -27.04 -1.99 6.45
CA LYS A 135 -27.22 -0.99 5.40
C LYS A 135 -26.34 0.25 5.58
N THR A 136 -25.07 0.02 5.91
CA THR A 136 -24.08 1.06 6.19
C THR A 136 -22.80 0.80 5.40
N TRP A 137 -22.39 1.75 4.56
CA TRP A 137 -21.17 1.65 3.74
C TRP A 137 -20.70 3.05 3.30
N TYR A 138 -19.46 3.15 2.83
CA TYR A 138 -18.97 4.33 2.12
C TYR A 138 -19.28 4.20 0.62
N VAL A 139 -19.62 5.31 -0.04
CA VAL A 139 -20.05 5.31 -1.46
C VAL A 139 -18.88 5.02 -2.39
N ASP A 140 -17.74 5.67 -2.19
CA ASP A 140 -16.54 5.47 -3.02
C ASP A 140 -15.27 5.55 -2.15
N PRO A 141 -15.07 4.59 -1.22
CA PRO A 141 -13.88 4.58 -0.39
C PRO A 141 -12.65 4.20 -1.22
N SER A 142 -11.48 4.73 -0.88
CA SER A 142 -10.22 4.35 -1.53
C SER A 142 -9.05 4.33 -0.56
N ALA A 143 -8.11 3.41 -0.78
CA ALA A 143 -6.90 3.28 0.02
C ALA A 143 -5.64 3.31 -0.87
N TRP A 144 -4.59 4.00 -0.44
CA TRP A 144 -3.30 3.99 -1.14
C TRP A 144 -2.12 4.19 -0.20
N TYR A 145 -0.93 4.01 -0.75
CA TYR A 145 0.34 4.19 -0.06
C TYR A 145 1.27 5.09 -0.88
N GLU A 146 2.09 5.87 -0.18
CA GLU A 146 3.10 6.73 -0.78
C GLU A 146 4.47 6.40 -0.18
N LEU A 147 5.41 5.94 -1.02
CA LEU A 147 6.77 5.61 -0.60
C LEU A 147 7.58 6.89 -0.41
N LYS A 148 8.25 7.01 0.75
CA LYS A 148 9.01 8.22 1.10
C LYS A 148 10.37 8.29 0.39
N GLU A 149 10.92 7.14 0.01
CA GLU A 149 12.28 7.00 -0.52
C GLU A 149 12.27 6.32 -1.88
N SER A 150 13.25 6.62 -2.72
CA SER A 150 13.36 6.06 -4.06
C SER A 150 13.68 4.57 -4.07
N GLN A 151 14.33 4.08 -3.01
CA GLN A 151 14.85 2.73 -2.88
C GLN A 151 14.66 2.26 -1.44
N PRO A 152 14.49 0.94 -1.20
CA PRO A 152 14.35 0.44 0.14
C PRO A 152 15.70 0.52 0.87
N ALA A 153 15.65 0.79 2.18
CA ALA A 153 16.81 0.66 3.04
C ALA A 153 17.14 -0.82 3.28
N ILE A 154 18.44 -1.11 3.42
CA ILE A 154 18.94 -2.41 3.84
C ILE A 154 19.05 -2.42 5.35
N MET A 155 18.30 -3.31 6.00
CA MET A 155 18.37 -3.47 7.46
C MET A 155 19.59 -4.32 7.85
N SER A 156 19.98 -4.26 9.12
CA SER A 156 21.13 -5.01 9.66
C SER A 156 21.01 -6.53 9.51
N ASP A 157 19.78 -7.05 9.43
CA ASP A 157 19.50 -8.47 9.17
C ASP A 157 19.26 -8.80 7.69
N GLY A 158 19.59 -7.88 6.78
CA GLY A 158 19.52 -8.10 5.34
C GLY A 158 18.13 -7.95 4.72
N ASN A 159 17.09 -7.74 5.53
CA ASN A 159 15.74 -7.45 5.05
C ASN A 159 15.64 -6.03 4.45
N LEU A 160 14.70 -5.86 3.53
CA LEU A 160 14.44 -4.57 2.89
C LEU A 160 13.36 -3.80 3.64
N LEU A 161 13.49 -2.47 3.68
CA LEU A 161 12.51 -1.58 4.31
C LEU A 161 12.15 -0.43 3.38
N PHE A 162 10.88 -0.35 3.00
CA PHE A 162 10.29 0.84 2.41
C PHE A 162 9.54 1.62 3.48
N LYS A 163 9.91 2.90 3.67
CA LYS A 163 9.09 3.79 4.49
C LYS A 163 7.94 4.34 3.67
N SER A 164 6.74 4.41 4.26
CA SER A 164 5.57 4.90 3.53
C SER A 164 4.54 5.59 4.39
N VAL A 165 3.61 6.29 3.74
CA VAL A 165 2.38 6.81 4.35
C VAL A 165 1.20 6.06 3.75
N TYR A 166 0.37 5.48 4.60
CA TYR A 166 -0.94 4.98 4.25
C TYR A 166 -1.96 6.12 4.27
N THR A 167 -2.83 6.15 3.26
CA THR A 167 -3.98 7.04 3.24
C THR A 167 -5.25 6.25 2.97
N PHE A 168 -6.29 6.55 3.73
CA PHE A 168 -7.66 6.10 3.48
C PHE A 168 -8.57 7.31 3.25
N ASP A 169 -9.20 7.38 2.09
CA ASP A 169 -10.27 8.32 1.79
C ASP A 169 -11.61 7.59 1.97
N TYR A 170 -12.43 8.07 2.90
CA TYR A 170 -13.77 7.56 3.17
C TYR A 170 -14.76 7.86 2.04
N GLY A 171 -14.40 8.68 1.05
CA GLY A 171 -15.29 9.20 0.03
C GLY A 171 -16.10 10.40 0.52
N ALA A 172 -16.76 11.10 -0.41
CA ALA A 172 -17.57 12.27 -0.09
C ALA A 172 -18.91 11.92 0.60
N GLU A 173 -19.36 10.68 0.44
CA GLU A 173 -20.67 10.21 0.85
C GLU A 173 -20.57 8.84 1.51
N SER A 174 -21.46 8.61 2.47
CA SER A 174 -21.68 7.34 3.12
C SER A 174 -23.17 7.04 3.16
N VAL A 175 -23.52 5.78 3.30
CA VAL A 175 -24.87 5.32 3.57
C VAL A 175 -24.93 4.86 5.01
N THR A 176 -25.99 5.24 5.73
CA THR A 176 -26.27 4.77 7.08
C THR A 176 -27.74 4.42 7.18
N ASN A 177 -28.05 3.17 7.56
CA ASN A 177 -29.42 2.64 7.57
C ASN A 177 -30.16 2.81 6.22
N GLY A 178 -29.43 2.79 5.10
CA GLY A 178 -29.98 2.97 3.75
C GLY A 178 -30.18 4.43 3.31
N GLU A 179 -29.75 5.41 4.11
CA GLU A 179 -29.80 6.84 3.74
C GLU A 179 -28.41 7.37 3.41
N ILE A 180 -28.29 8.06 2.27
CA ILE A 180 -27.04 8.74 1.89
C ILE A 180 -26.84 9.99 2.76
N LYS A 181 -25.61 10.17 3.25
CA LYS A 181 -25.16 11.28 4.08
C LYS A 181 -23.78 11.75 3.62
N PRO A 182 -23.51 13.07 3.64
CA PRO A 182 -22.18 13.57 3.36
C PRO A 182 -21.19 13.18 4.47
N VAL A 183 -19.97 12.84 4.08
CA VAL A 183 -18.83 12.71 5.00
C VAL A 183 -18.22 14.11 5.17
N LYS A 184 -17.95 14.54 6.41
CA LYS A 184 -17.34 15.85 6.65
C LYS A 184 -15.94 15.90 6.04
N GLU A 185 -15.62 17.02 5.39
CA GLU A 185 -14.35 17.18 4.67
C GLU A 185 -13.13 17.00 5.60
N GLU A 186 -13.20 17.51 6.83
CA GLU A 186 -12.13 17.36 7.84
C GLU A 186 -11.93 15.92 8.36
N GLU A 187 -12.92 15.04 8.21
CA GLU A 187 -12.92 13.65 8.67
C GLU A 187 -12.75 12.67 7.49
N ARG A 188 -12.78 13.16 6.25
CA ARG A 188 -12.83 12.35 5.03
C ARG A 188 -11.54 11.58 4.75
N VAL A 189 -10.40 12.08 5.21
CA VAL A 189 -9.10 11.47 4.92
C VAL A 189 -8.38 11.12 6.22
N TYR A 190 -8.01 9.85 6.34
CA TYR A 190 -7.16 9.33 7.40
C TYR A 190 -5.76 9.04 6.84
N THR A 191 -4.72 9.49 7.55
CA THR A 191 -3.33 9.20 7.18
C THR A 191 -2.56 8.59 8.34
N GLN A 192 -1.66 7.66 8.03
CA GLN A 192 -0.81 7.02 9.02
C GLN A 192 0.51 6.59 8.40
N ASP A 193 1.61 6.78 9.13
CA ASP A 193 2.87 6.13 8.76
C ASP A 193 2.71 4.61 8.75
N CYS A 194 3.14 3.97 7.68
CA CYS A 194 3.04 2.53 7.51
C CYS A 194 4.25 2.03 6.71
N ASP A 195 5.27 1.53 7.40
CA ASP A 195 6.48 1.07 6.72
C ASP A 195 6.36 -0.42 6.36
N PHE A 196 6.86 -0.79 5.18
CA PHE A 196 6.88 -2.14 4.67
C PHE A 196 8.26 -2.76 4.85
N ARG A 197 8.35 -3.80 5.69
CA ARG A 197 9.55 -4.62 5.80
C ARG A 197 9.37 -5.93 5.06
N GLY A 198 10.26 -6.21 4.11
CA GLY A 198 10.22 -7.41 3.28
C GLY A 198 11.30 -8.42 3.66
N ARG A 199 10.90 -9.67 3.88
CA ARG A 199 11.80 -10.83 3.98
C ARG A 199 11.57 -11.76 2.79
N TYR A 200 12.60 -11.99 1.99
CA TYR A 200 12.51 -12.92 0.87
C TYR A 200 12.71 -14.37 1.33
N ASN A 201 11.83 -15.28 0.92
CA ASN A 201 11.99 -16.71 1.12
C ASN A 201 12.44 -17.39 -0.19
N PRO A 202 13.69 -17.87 -0.29
CA PRO A 202 14.22 -18.47 -1.52
C PRO A 202 13.61 -19.84 -1.84
N THR A 203 13.08 -20.56 -0.86
CA THR A 203 12.44 -21.87 -1.06
C THR A 203 11.07 -21.71 -1.69
N THR A 204 10.25 -20.78 -1.20
CA THR A 204 8.91 -20.54 -1.74
C THR A 204 8.87 -19.47 -2.82
N LYS A 205 10.02 -18.84 -3.14
CA LYS A 205 10.16 -17.72 -4.08
C LYS A 205 9.11 -16.62 -3.85
N SER A 206 8.99 -16.19 -2.60
CA SER A 206 7.96 -15.23 -2.20
C SER A 206 8.48 -14.26 -1.14
N TRP A 207 8.00 -13.03 -1.18
CA TRP A 207 8.19 -12.06 -0.10
C TRP A 207 7.15 -12.27 1.01
N GLU A 208 7.62 -12.15 2.24
CA GLU A 208 6.78 -11.99 3.42
C GLU A 208 6.89 -10.54 3.88
N LEU A 209 5.74 -9.88 4.07
CA LEU A 209 5.66 -8.49 4.51
C LEU A 209 5.38 -8.44 6.01
N ASN A 210 6.06 -7.53 6.70
CA ASN A 210 5.79 -7.15 8.08
C ASN A 210 5.58 -5.62 8.07
N LEU A 211 4.38 -5.18 8.42
CA LEU A 211 4.08 -3.75 8.43
C LEU A 211 4.32 -3.18 9.82
N SER A 212 4.90 -1.99 9.87
CA SER A 212 5.03 -1.23 11.10
C SER A 212 4.29 0.09 10.99
N TYR A 213 3.32 0.27 11.87
CA TYR A 213 2.48 1.45 11.91
C TYR A 213 3.06 2.50 12.85
N GLY A 214 3.28 3.70 12.31
CA GLY A 214 3.80 4.84 13.05
C GLY A 214 2.69 5.78 13.52
N THR A 215 3.08 7.04 13.67
CA THR A 215 2.20 8.13 14.13
C THR A 215 0.96 8.25 13.26
N LYS A 216 -0.19 8.34 13.92
CA LYS A 216 -1.46 8.67 13.30
C LYS A 216 -1.53 10.19 13.14
N SER A 217 -1.85 10.67 11.95
CA SER A 217 -2.27 12.05 11.73
C SER A 217 -3.69 12.01 11.20
N SER A 218 -4.66 12.20 12.11
CA SER A 218 -6.03 12.47 11.70
C SER A 218 -6.22 13.99 11.59
N GLY A 219 -6.94 14.44 10.55
CA GLY A 219 -7.91 15.51 10.80
C GLY A 219 -8.93 14.90 11.76
N ASN A 220 -9.07 15.45 12.97
CA ASN A 220 -9.76 14.87 14.12
C ASN A 220 -10.87 13.86 13.79
N ALA A 221 -10.53 12.58 13.69
CA ALA A 221 -11.47 11.47 13.70
C ALA A 221 -10.91 10.40 14.64
N ALA A 222 -11.65 10.17 15.72
CA ALA A 222 -11.46 9.06 16.62
C ALA A 222 -11.97 7.80 15.92
N ALA A 223 -11.13 7.09 15.16
CA ALA A 223 -11.30 5.67 14.82
C ALA A 223 -10.26 5.21 13.80
N SER A 224 -9.64 4.05 14.05
CA SER A 224 -9.10 3.21 12.95
C SER A 224 -10.23 2.85 11.98
N PRO A 225 -9.97 2.48 10.71
CA PRO A 225 -11.02 2.03 9.78
C PRO A 225 -11.90 0.89 10.34
N ALA A 226 -11.39 0.11 11.31
CA ALA A 226 -12.15 -0.89 12.06
C ALA A 226 -13.21 -0.33 13.05
N ALA A 227 -13.09 0.94 13.46
CA ALA A 227 -13.97 1.60 14.43
C ALA A 227 -14.99 2.56 13.79
N SER A 228 -14.81 2.96 12.52
CA SER A 228 -15.72 3.90 11.84
C SER A 228 -16.95 3.27 11.20
N ALA A 229 -16.98 1.95 10.95
CA ALA A 229 -18.16 1.31 10.35
C ALA A 229 -19.30 1.03 11.36
N THR A 230 -19.08 1.29 12.65
CA THR A 230 -20.15 1.50 13.61
C THR A 230 -20.32 3.01 13.78
N GLY A 231 -21.29 3.58 13.08
CA GLY A 231 -21.51 5.03 13.01
C GLY A 231 -21.37 5.73 14.36
N GLY A 232 -20.64 6.85 14.34
CA GLY A 232 -20.53 7.75 15.48
C GLY A 232 -21.93 8.20 15.92
N ALA A 233 -22.37 7.68 17.07
CA ALA A 233 -23.39 8.34 17.87
C ALA A 233 -22.68 9.43 18.69
N SER A 234 -22.79 10.69 18.26
CA SER A 234 -22.49 11.83 19.14
C SER A 234 -23.77 12.32 19.78
N ASP A 235 -23.80 12.21 21.11
CA ASP A 235 -24.58 12.87 22.18
C ASP A 235 -25.81 13.75 21.87
N PRO A 236 -26.71 13.82 22.86
CA PRO A 236 -26.92 15.14 23.45
C PRO A 236 -26.96 15.12 24.99
N ALA A 237 -26.24 16.05 25.59
CA ALA A 237 -26.76 17.06 26.53
C ALA A 237 -25.77 17.35 27.67
N ALA A 238 -25.26 18.58 27.64
CA ALA A 238 -24.70 19.26 28.78
C ALA A 238 -25.78 19.46 29.87
N THR A 239 -25.42 19.17 31.12
CA THR A 239 -25.93 19.90 32.28
C THR A 239 -24.79 20.04 33.28
N GLU A 240 -24.40 21.29 33.51
CA GLU A 240 -23.67 21.73 34.70
C GLU A 240 -24.47 21.38 35.96
N GLU A 241 -23.86 20.83 37.02
CA GLU A 241 -24.08 21.34 38.38
C GLU A 241 -22.99 20.88 39.39
N GLN A 242 -22.80 21.75 40.37
CA GLN A 242 -21.76 21.93 41.37
C GLN A 242 -21.45 20.79 42.37
N ALA A 243 -20.18 20.78 42.79
CA ALA A 243 -19.63 20.61 44.15
C ALA A 243 -20.41 19.83 45.24
N ALA A 244 -19.76 18.79 45.79
CA ALA A 244 -19.74 18.55 47.25
C ALA A 244 -18.60 17.61 47.68
N ASN A 245 -17.80 18.11 48.63
CA ASN A 245 -16.75 17.44 49.40
C ASN A 245 -17.33 16.39 50.37
N PRO A 246 -16.71 15.22 50.61
CA PRO A 246 -17.03 14.42 51.79
C PRO A 246 -15.98 14.62 52.90
N LYS A 247 -16.48 15.04 54.06
CA LYS A 247 -15.81 14.91 55.37
C LYS A 247 -15.44 13.44 55.62
N LYS A 248 -14.22 13.22 56.11
CA LYS A 248 -14.02 12.54 57.40
C LYS A 248 -12.77 13.08 58.07
#